data_AF-A0A086R0A7-F1
#
_entry.id   AF-A0A086R0A7-F1
#
_cell.length_a   1.000
_cell.length_b   1.000
_cell.length_c   1.000
_cell.angle_alpha   90.00
_cell.angle_beta   90.00
_cell.angle_gamma   90.00
#
_symmetry.space_group_name_H-M   'P 1'
#
loop_
_entity.id
_entity.type
_entity.pdbx_description
1 polymer ?
#
loop_
_entity_poly.entity_id
_entity_poly.type
_entity_poly.pdbx_seq_one_letter_code
_entity_poly.pdbx_strand_id
1 'polypeptide(L)'
;MAKSASDRRAKQETGKEEKKTLYELLRVSPSASQSEITKAYRNLALLLHPDKVVHRLEQQAEATSKGEGKAADLEELKSEATRHFQELQAAYEVLKDPKRRKRYDETGSTGDDAAESFEEAYEYYRRVFPEFNSADIDSYRQVYLESAEEVQDILDFCHRWAFRCAKNVDLLRKEKSETLAYTWKRKTLSAGCM
;
A
#
# COMPACT_ATOMS: atom_id res chain seq x y z
N MET A 1 -51.96 -49.47 -12.92
CA MET A 1 -52.61 -48.19 -12.55
C MET A 1 -52.65 -48.14 -11.03
N ALA A 2 -52.26 -47.12 -10.27
CA ALA A 2 -51.98 -45.71 -10.53
C ALA A 2 -50.89 -45.20 -9.56
N LYS A 3 -50.23 -44.10 -9.94
CA LYS A 3 -49.27 -43.31 -9.17
C LYS A 3 -49.96 -42.46 -8.10
N SER A 4 -49.15 -41.90 -7.18
CA SER A 4 -49.33 -40.64 -6.40
C SER A 4 -49.42 -40.83 -4.87
N ALA A 5 -48.86 -39.98 -4.00
CA ALA A 5 -47.98 -38.83 -4.15
C ALA A 5 -47.49 -38.36 -2.76
N SER A 6 -46.35 -37.65 -2.77
CA SER A 6 -46.02 -36.50 -1.92
C SER A 6 -46.02 -36.65 -0.40
N ASP A 7 -44.81 -36.72 0.16
CA ASP A 7 -44.38 -35.58 0.97
C ASP A 7 -42.90 -35.26 0.69
N ARG A 8 -42.71 -34.50 -0.40
CA ARG A 8 -41.43 -33.88 -0.72
C ARG A 8 -41.32 -32.65 0.17
N ARG A 9 -40.65 -32.79 1.31
CA ARG A 9 -40.21 -31.64 2.11
C ARG A 9 -39.12 -30.91 1.32
N ALA A 10 -39.59 -30.00 0.47
CA ALA A 10 -38.78 -29.00 -0.19
C ALA A 10 -37.97 -28.24 0.86
N LYS A 11 -36.67 -28.49 0.90
CA LYS A 11 -35.73 -27.57 1.51
C LYS A 11 -35.08 -26.81 0.38
N GLN A 12 -35.42 -25.54 0.33
CA GLN A 12 -35.11 -24.59 -0.71
C GLN A 12 -33.61 -24.53 -0.95
N GLU A 13 -33.21 -24.84 -2.18
CA GLU A 13 -31.95 -24.45 -2.77
C GLU A 13 -31.97 -22.93 -2.94
N THR A 14 -31.24 -22.20 -2.10
CA THR A 14 -30.96 -20.79 -2.35
C THR A 14 -29.61 -20.69 -3.05
N GLY A 15 -29.64 -20.49 -4.36
CA GLY A 15 -28.49 -20.01 -5.12
C GLY A 15 -28.07 -18.64 -4.58
N LYS A 16 -27.03 -18.63 -3.75
CA LYS A 16 -26.18 -17.46 -3.52
C LYS A 16 -24.90 -17.74 -4.29
N GLU A 17 -24.43 -16.80 -5.11
CA GLU A 17 -23.02 -16.78 -5.50
C GLU A 17 -22.20 -16.81 -4.21
N GLU A 18 -21.63 -17.97 -3.90
CA GLU A 18 -20.98 -18.21 -2.63
C GLU A 18 -19.66 -17.46 -2.64
N LYS A 19 -19.64 -16.29 -1.97
CA LYS A 19 -18.40 -15.74 -1.45
C LYS A 19 -17.78 -16.82 -0.58
N LYS A 20 -16.85 -17.60 -1.14
CA LYS A 20 -16.14 -18.66 -0.42
C LYS A 20 -15.65 -18.08 0.88
N THR A 21 -16.16 -18.61 1.99
CA THR A 21 -15.73 -18.15 3.30
C THR A 21 -14.23 -18.42 3.45
N LEU A 22 -13.50 -17.60 4.19
CA LEU A 22 -12.05 -17.81 4.38
C LEU A 22 -11.75 -19.19 4.98
N TYR A 23 -12.66 -19.67 5.83
CA TYR A 23 -12.62 -20.99 6.44
C TYR A 23 -12.77 -22.12 5.40
N GLU A 24 -13.63 -21.93 4.41
CA GLU A 24 -13.84 -22.90 3.33
C GLU A 24 -12.66 -22.95 2.34
N LEU A 25 -12.03 -21.81 2.06
CA LEU A 25 -10.77 -21.73 1.29
C LEU A 25 -9.65 -22.58 1.94
N LEU A 26 -9.53 -22.50 3.27
CA LEU A 26 -8.57 -23.27 4.05
C LEU A 26 -9.05 -24.69 4.40
N ARG A 27 -10.29 -25.06 4.04
CA ARG A 27 -10.95 -26.34 4.38
C ARG A 27 -10.96 -26.63 5.88
N VAL A 28 -11.18 -25.60 6.68
CA VAL A 28 -11.25 -25.67 8.15
C VAL A 28 -12.63 -25.22 8.64
N SER A 29 -12.99 -25.68 9.84
CA SER A 29 -14.19 -25.17 10.53
C SER A 29 -13.99 -23.72 10.97
N PRO A 30 -15.05 -22.87 11.01
CA PRO A 30 -15.01 -21.56 11.67
C PRO A 30 -14.57 -21.61 13.14
N SER A 31 -14.77 -22.75 13.80
CA SER A 31 -14.35 -23.00 15.19
C SER A 31 -12.92 -23.54 15.32
N ALA A 32 -12.16 -23.65 14.23
CA ALA A 32 -10.83 -24.24 14.23
C ALA A 32 -9.83 -23.45 15.09
N SER A 33 -8.91 -24.17 15.73
CA SER A 33 -7.84 -23.56 16.51
C SER A 33 -6.77 -22.91 15.59
N GLN A 34 -6.00 -21.98 16.13
CA GLN A 34 -4.92 -21.33 15.36
C GLN A 34 -3.91 -22.34 14.80
N SER A 35 -3.63 -23.39 15.57
CA SER A 35 -2.70 -24.44 15.17
C SER A 35 -3.21 -25.26 13.98
N GLU A 36 -4.52 -25.48 13.89
CA GLU A 36 -5.17 -26.18 12.78
C GLU A 36 -5.16 -25.32 11.53
N ILE A 37 -5.45 -24.02 11.65
CA ILE A 37 -5.39 -23.06 10.54
C ILE A 37 -3.99 -23.03 9.94
N THR A 38 -2.94 -22.92 10.77
CA THR A 38 -1.55 -22.94 10.30
C THR A 38 -1.17 -24.28 9.65
N LYS A 39 -1.61 -25.42 10.21
CA LYS A 39 -1.36 -26.74 9.61
C LYS A 39 -2.06 -26.91 8.26
N ALA A 40 -3.33 -26.53 8.18
CA ALA A 40 -4.12 -26.61 6.96
C ALA A 40 -3.51 -25.76 5.85
N TYR A 41 -3.14 -24.51 6.16
CA TYR A 41 -2.42 -23.63 5.24
C TYR A 41 -1.13 -24.27 4.73
N ARG A 42 -0.26 -24.78 5.62
CA ARG A 42 1.01 -25.40 5.22
C ARG A 42 0.79 -26.59 4.27
N ASN A 43 -0.19 -27.43 4.57
CA ASN A 43 -0.50 -28.59 3.74
C ASN A 43 -1.04 -28.18 2.36
N LEU A 44 -1.94 -27.20 2.31
CA LEU A 44 -2.51 -26.70 1.05
C LEU A 44 -1.50 -25.93 0.22
N ALA A 45 -0.66 -25.10 0.84
CA ALA A 45 0.43 -24.38 0.20
C ALA A 45 1.41 -25.34 -0.50
N LEU A 46 1.75 -26.47 0.13
CA LEU A 46 2.61 -27.49 -0.48
C LEU A 46 1.98 -28.18 -1.69
N LEU A 47 0.65 -28.31 -1.72
CA LEU A 47 -0.08 -28.96 -2.80
C LEU A 47 -0.33 -28.03 -3.99
N LEU A 48 -0.61 -26.76 -3.70
CA LEU A 48 -1.00 -25.72 -4.66
C LEU A 48 0.15 -24.81 -5.09
N HIS A 49 1.36 -25.03 -4.56
CA HIS A 49 2.52 -24.23 -4.95
C HIS A 49 2.71 -24.28 -6.48
N PRO A 50 2.81 -23.13 -7.16
CA PRO A 50 2.80 -23.08 -8.63
C PRO A 50 3.91 -23.94 -9.23
N ASP A 51 5.13 -23.90 -8.68
CA ASP A 51 6.26 -24.73 -9.13
C ASP A 51 5.97 -26.24 -9.11
N LYS A 52 5.30 -26.73 -8.06
CA LYS A 52 4.98 -28.16 -7.93
C LYS A 52 3.82 -28.59 -8.82
N VAL A 53 2.88 -27.68 -9.07
CA VAL A 53 1.77 -27.91 -9.99
C VAL A 53 2.32 -28.02 -11.41
N VAL A 54 3.20 -27.10 -11.81
CA VAL A 54 3.87 -27.11 -13.12
C VAL A 54 4.61 -28.40 -13.35
N HIS A 55 5.47 -28.80 -12.42
CA HIS A 55 6.24 -30.03 -12.55
C HIS A 55 5.34 -31.28 -12.65
N ARG A 56 4.22 -31.32 -11.91
CA ARG A 56 3.26 -32.44 -12.00
C ARG A 56 2.57 -32.49 -13.37
N LEU A 57 2.25 -31.32 -13.94
CA LEU A 57 1.58 -31.21 -15.23
C LEU A 57 2.51 -31.55 -16.39
N GLU A 58 3.77 -31.12 -16.32
CA GLU A 58 4.80 -31.46 -17.31
C GLU A 58 4.99 -32.98 -17.39
N GLN A 59 5.09 -33.66 -16.26
CA GLN A 59 5.18 -35.13 -16.19
C GLN A 59 3.95 -35.84 -16.77
N GLN A 60 2.75 -35.30 -16.54
CA GLN A 60 1.52 -35.85 -17.10
C GLN A 60 1.43 -35.61 -18.62
N ALA A 61 1.91 -34.46 -19.09
CA ALA A 61 1.94 -34.13 -20.51
C ALA A 61 2.91 -35.03 -21.28
N GLU A 62 4.09 -35.32 -20.72
CA GLU A 62 5.10 -36.22 -21.31
C GLU A 62 4.62 -37.68 -21.39
N ALA A 63 3.89 -38.16 -20.38
CA ALA A 63 3.28 -39.48 -20.41
C ALA A 63 2.19 -39.61 -21.50
N THR A 64 1.55 -38.50 -21.89
CA THR A 64 0.50 -38.44 -22.93
C THR A 64 1.06 -37.94 -24.27
N SER A 65 2.02 -38.65 -24.85
CA SER A 65 2.61 -38.27 -26.14
C SER A 65 1.60 -38.34 -27.31
N LYS A 66 1.21 -37.16 -27.84
CA LYS A 66 0.93 -36.79 -29.25
C LYS A 66 -0.13 -35.66 -29.30
N GLY A 67 0.25 -34.49 -29.80
CA GLY A 67 -0.70 -33.44 -30.20
C GLY A 67 -0.21 -32.04 -29.87
N GLU A 68 0.23 -31.34 -30.91
CA GLU A 68 0.65 -29.94 -30.93
C GLU A 68 -0.53 -29.04 -30.49
N GLY A 69 -0.32 -28.16 -29.49
CA GLY A 69 -1.35 -27.20 -29.03
C GLY A 69 -1.32 -26.77 -27.55
N LYS A 70 -0.54 -27.40 -26.66
CA LYS A 70 -0.71 -27.27 -25.18
C LYS A 70 -0.03 -26.09 -24.47
N ALA A 71 0.69 -25.21 -25.16
CA ALA A 71 1.46 -24.16 -24.48
C ALA A 71 0.57 -23.10 -23.79
N ALA A 72 -0.54 -22.73 -24.43
CA ALA A 72 -1.50 -21.78 -23.86
C ALA A 72 -2.22 -22.37 -22.62
N ASP A 73 -2.64 -23.64 -22.69
CA ASP A 73 -3.30 -24.33 -21.58
C ASP A 73 -2.42 -24.43 -20.33
N LEU A 74 -1.10 -24.58 -20.51
CA LEU A 74 -0.15 -24.64 -19.41
C LEU A 74 0.05 -23.28 -18.73
N GLU A 75 0.07 -22.19 -19.50
CA GLU A 75 0.18 -20.84 -18.98
C GLU A 75 -1.09 -20.43 -18.20
N GLU A 76 -2.26 -20.77 -18.72
CA GLU A 76 -3.54 -20.57 -18.04
C GLU A 76 -3.56 -21.35 -16.71
N LEU A 77 -3.18 -22.62 -16.72
CA LEU A 77 -3.16 -23.45 -15.50
C LEU A 77 -2.13 -22.96 -14.47
N LYS A 78 -1.00 -22.40 -14.91
CA LYS A 78 -0.05 -21.68 -14.05
C LYS A 78 -0.70 -20.47 -13.41
N SER A 79 -1.38 -19.65 -14.21
CA SER A 79 -2.06 -18.44 -13.74
C SER A 79 -3.21 -18.76 -12.76
N GLU A 80 -3.91 -19.87 -12.96
CA GLU A 80 -4.95 -20.34 -12.05
C GLU A 80 -4.35 -20.83 -10.73
N ALA A 81 -3.26 -21.60 -10.78
CA ALA A 81 -2.56 -22.07 -9.60
C ALA A 81 -2.00 -20.91 -8.76
N THR A 82 -1.40 -19.90 -9.41
CA THR A 82 -0.93 -18.69 -8.71
C THR A 82 -2.08 -17.90 -8.11
N ARG A 83 -3.20 -17.73 -8.83
CA ARG A 83 -4.40 -17.08 -8.30
C ARG A 83 -4.94 -17.80 -7.08
N HIS A 84 -5.10 -19.13 -7.14
CA HIS A 84 -5.56 -19.92 -6.01
C HIS A 84 -4.61 -19.88 -4.81
N PHE A 85 -3.30 -19.83 -5.06
CA PHE A 85 -2.31 -19.67 -4.01
C PHE A 85 -2.40 -18.28 -3.36
N GLN A 86 -2.61 -17.22 -4.14
CA GLN A 86 -2.84 -15.86 -3.63
C GLN A 86 -4.11 -15.78 -2.77
N GLU A 87 -5.21 -16.38 -3.22
CA GLU A 87 -6.47 -16.46 -2.45
C GLU A 87 -6.25 -17.19 -1.10
N LEU A 88 -5.52 -18.30 -1.12
CA LEU A 88 -5.18 -19.07 0.08
C LEU A 88 -4.30 -18.27 1.04
N GLN A 89 -3.32 -17.54 0.51
CA GLN A 89 -2.43 -16.67 1.27
C GLN A 89 -3.21 -15.54 1.97
N ALA A 90 -4.05 -14.83 1.23
CA ALA A 90 -4.87 -13.74 1.77
C ALA A 90 -5.81 -14.26 2.89
N ALA A 91 -6.42 -15.43 2.68
CA ALA A 91 -7.26 -16.06 3.70
C ALA A 91 -6.47 -16.39 4.98
N TYR A 92 -5.26 -16.93 4.83
CA TYR A 92 -4.39 -17.23 5.96
C TYR A 92 -3.97 -15.97 6.71
N GLU A 93 -3.62 -14.88 6.04
CA GLU A 93 -3.20 -13.64 6.69
C GLU A 93 -4.29 -13.03 7.58
N VAL A 94 -5.55 -13.06 7.14
CA VAL A 94 -6.68 -12.60 7.95
C VAL A 94 -6.94 -13.52 9.14
N LEU A 95 -6.84 -14.84 8.95
CA LEU A 95 -7.12 -15.83 10.01
C LEU A 95 -5.91 -16.11 10.93
N LYS A 96 -4.71 -15.67 10.56
CA LYS A 96 -3.48 -15.84 11.35
C LYS A 96 -3.53 -15.01 12.62
N ASP A 97 -3.99 -13.77 12.53
CA ASP A 97 -4.01 -12.84 13.64
C ASP A 97 -5.37 -12.85 14.35
N PRO A 98 -5.41 -13.05 15.69
CA PRO A 98 -6.67 -13.17 16.42
C PRO A 98 -7.55 -11.91 16.33
N LYS A 99 -6.92 -10.73 16.24
CA LYS A 99 -7.64 -9.45 16.04
C LYS A 99 -8.31 -9.38 14.67
N ARG A 100 -7.60 -9.75 13.60
CA ARG A 100 -8.10 -9.75 12.22
C ARG A 100 -9.19 -10.81 12.05
N ARG A 101 -9.00 -12.00 12.63
CA ARG A 101 -10.01 -13.06 12.68
C ARG A 101 -11.29 -12.59 13.36
N LYS A 102 -11.18 -11.96 14.53
CA LYS A 102 -12.36 -11.42 15.23
C LYS A 102 -13.10 -10.37 14.40
N ARG A 103 -12.38 -9.43 13.76
CA ARG A 103 -12.97 -8.45 12.85
C ARG A 103 -13.66 -9.13 11.65
N TYR A 104 -13.07 -10.19 11.11
CA TYR A 104 -13.68 -10.96 10.03
C TYR A 104 -14.96 -11.69 10.49
N ASP A 105 -14.94 -12.28 11.67
CA ASP A 105 -16.10 -12.96 12.25
C ASP A 105 -17.26 -11.98 12.56
N GLU A 106 -16.95 -10.73 12.94
CA GLU A 106 -17.93 -9.68 13.23
C GLU A 106 -18.46 -8.98 11.97
N THR A 107 -17.58 -8.63 11.03
CA THR A 107 -17.89 -7.75 9.89
C THR A 107 -18.07 -8.51 8.57
N GLY A 108 -17.55 -9.74 8.46
CA GLY A 108 -17.57 -10.54 7.24
C GLY A 108 -16.78 -9.94 6.06
N SER A 109 -16.01 -8.88 6.30
CA SER A 109 -15.23 -8.15 5.29
C SER A 109 -13.76 -8.52 5.38
N THR A 110 -13.16 -8.79 4.21
CA THR A 110 -11.74 -9.18 4.05
C THR A 110 -10.88 -8.04 3.51
N GLY A 111 -11.39 -6.80 3.50
CA GLY A 111 -10.71 -5.66 2.88
C GLY A 111 -9.25 -5.53 3.32
N ASP A 112 -8.35 -5.43 2.33
CA ASP A 112 -6.93 -5.16 2.51
C ASP A 112 -6.72 -3.74 3.03
N ASP A 113 -7.00 -3.55 4.31
CA ASP A 113 -6.44 -2.46 5.08
C ASP A 113 -4.98 -2.82 5.37
N ALA A 114 -4.12 -2.69 4.36
CA ALA A 114 -2.66 -2.69 4.50
C ALA A 114 -2.16 -1.43 5.24
N ALA A 115 -2.94 -0.98 6.22
CA ALA A 115 -2.56 -0.05 7.26
C ALA A 115 -2.82 -0.79 8.57
N GLU A 116 -1.74 -1.20 9.24
CA GLU A 116 -1.71 -1.42 10.69
C GLU A 116 -2.35 -0.17 11.32
N SER A 117 -3.66 -0.26 11.63
CA SER A 117 -4.59 0.75 12.15
C SER A 117 -4.25 2.24 11.89
N PHE A 118 -5.19 3.03 11.35
CA PHE A 118 -5.07 4.51 11.30
C PHE A 118 -4.54 5.11 12.62
N GLU A 119 -4.93 4.53 13.75
CA GLU A 119 -4.45 4.87 15.09
C GLU A 119 -2.94 4.63 15.30
N GLU A 120 -2.41 3.50 14.83
CA GLU A 120 -0.99 3.14 14.96
C GLU A 120 -0.13 4.02 14.05
N ALA A 121 -0.61 4.32 12.84
CA ALA A 121 0.01 5.30 11.95
C ALA A 121 -0.01 6.71 12.57
N TYR A 122 -1.13 7.12 13.16
CA TYR A 122 -1.27 8.42 13.80
C TYR A 122 -0.31 8.59 14.99
N GLU A 123 -0.23 7.59 15.87
CA GLU A 123 0.71 7.60 17.01
C GLU A 123 2.18 7.64 16.56
N TYR A 124 2.52 6.91 15.50
CA TYR A 124 3.86 6.99 14.90
C TYR A 124 4.17 8.40 14.38
N TYR A 125 3.29 8.99 13.59
CA TYR A 125 3.51 10.33 13.04
C TYR A 125 3.57 11.40 14.15
N ARG A 126 2.73 11.31 15.19
CA ARG A 126 2.77 12.22 16.34
C ARG A 126 4.06 12.12 17.16
N ARG A 127 4.68 10.94 17.20
CA ARG A 127 5.98 10.72 17.86
C ARG A 127 7.16 11.21 17.03
N VAL A 128 7.13 11.00 15.72
CA VAL A 128 8.23 11.38 14.81
C VAL A 128 8.23 12.88 14.52
N PHE A 129 7.05 13.50 14.46
CA PHE A 129 6.87 14.92 14.21
C PHE A 129 6.27 15.57 15.46
N PRO A 130 7.10 16.22 16.30
CA PRO A 130 6.63 16.96 17.48
C PRO A 130 5.54 17.97 17.11
N GLU A 131 4.62 18.22 18.04
CA GLU A 131 3.58 19.25 17.86
C GLU A 131 4.24 20.61 17.65
N PHE A 132 3.99 21.21 16.48
CA PHE A 132 4.54 22.50 16.11
C PHE A 132 3.89 23.59 16.96
N ASN A 133 4.69 24.35 17.69
CA ASN A 133 4.19 25.41 18.57
C ASN A 133 4.31 26.80 17.92
N SER A 134 3.66 27.81 18.49
CA SER A 134 3.73 29.18 17.97
C SER A 134 5.12 29.80 18.05
N ALA A 135 5.94 29.42 19.03
CA ALA A 135 7.34 29.83 19.12
C ALA A 135 8.22 29.17 18.04
N ASP A 136 7.90 27.97 17.56
CA ASP A 136 8.57 27.35 16.41
C ASP A 136 8.23 28.10 15.12
N ILE A 137 6.97 28.53 14.97
CA ILE A 137 6.55 29.46 13.89
C ILE A 137 7.34 30.77 13.97
N ASP A 138 7.41 31.38 15.15
CA ASP A 138 8.04 32.69 15.33
C ASP A 138 9.55 32.62 15.14
N SER A 139 10.20 31.55 15.61
CA SER A 139 11.63 31.32 15.41
C SER A 139 11.94 31.05 13.94
N TYR A 140 11.15 30.22 13.26
CA TYR A 140 11.29 30.01 11.82
C TYR A 140 11.08 31.32 11.06
N ARG A 141 10.06 32.09 11.41
CA ARG A 141 9.78 33.41 10.80
C ARG A 141 10.94 34.37 10.96
N GLN A 142 11.57 34.44 12.13
CA GLN A 142 12.72 35.32 12.35
C GLN A 142 13.95 34.92 11.54
N VAL A 143 14.16 33.62 11.33
CA VAL A 143 15.26 33.09 10.51
C VAL A 143 14.98 33.26 9.02
N TYR A 144 13.72 33.10 8.62
CA TYR A 144 13.30 33.16 7.22
C TYR A 144 13.24 34.60 6.69
N LEU A 145 12.72 35.55 7.47
CA LEU A 145 12.62 36.96 7.07
C LEU A 145 14.00 37.56 6.78
N GLU A 146 14.09 38.29 5.66
CA GLU A 146 15.30 38.95 5.14
C GLU A 146 16.46 37.98 4.83
N SER A 147 16.21 36.68 4.84
CA SER A 147 17.20 35.67 4.52
C SER A 147 17.44 35.55 3.01
N ALA A 148 18.57 34.94 2.64
CA ALA A 148 18.82 34.61 1.25
C ALA A 148 17.81 33.58 0.69
N GLU A 149 17.23 32.75 1.57
CA GLU A 149 16.23 31.73 1.25
C GLU A 149 14.89 32.37 0.86
N GLU A 150 14.40 33.35 1.63
CA GLU A 150 13.18 34.11 1.28
C GLU A 150 13.30 34.74 -0.10
N VAL A 151 14.44 35.39 -0.38
CA VAL A 151 14.66 36.02 -1.68
C VAL A 151 14.66 34.97 -2.80
N GLN A 152 15.25 33.80 -2.57
CA GLN A 152 15.28 32.73 -3.57
C GLN A 152 13.88 32.14 -3.80
N ASP A 153 13.10 31.92 -2.75
CA ASP A 153 11.73 31.42 -2.86
C ASP A 153 10.82 32.42 -3.60
N ILE A 154 10.97 33.71 -3.32
CA ILE A 154 10.26 34.78 -4.04
C ILE A 154 10.67 34.79 -5.51
N LEU A 155 11.97 34.61 -5.81
CA LEU A 155 12.47 34.53 -7.18
C LEU A 155 11.92 33.29 -7.90
N ASP A 156 11.98 32.11 -7.27
CA ASP A 156 11.46 30.86 -7.79
C ASP A 156 9.95 30.93 -8.04
N PHE A 157 9.20 31.54 -7.11
CA PHE A 157 7.78 31.84 -7.29
C PHE A 157 7.55 32.76 -8.50
N CYS A 158 8.32 33.86 -8.60
CA CYS A 158 8.24 34.79 -9.71
C CYS A 158 8.61 34.14 -11.05
N HIS A 159 9.57 33.21 -11.08
CA HIS A 159 9.96 32.47 -12.27
C HIS A 159 8.92 31.43 -12.66
N ARG A 160 8.31 30.74 -11.68
CA ARG A 160 7.25 29.75 -11.91
C ARG A 160 5.95 30.38 -12.40
N TRP A 161 5.69 31.63 -12.04
CA TRP A 161 4.45 32.37 -12.39
C TRP A 161 4.74 33.66 -13.19
N ALA A 162 5.78 33.64 -14.02
CA ALA A 162 6.44 34.81 -14.64
C ALA A 162 5.62 35.69 -15.59
N PHE A 163 4.31 35.45 -15.80
CA PHE A 163 3.48 36.37 -16.59
C PHE A 163 3.06 37.63 -15.80
N ARG A 164 3.28 37.69 -14.47
CA ARG A 164 2.81 38.81 -13.62
C ARG A 164 3.90 39.66 -12.94
N CYS A 165 5.11 39.13 -12.73
CA CYS A 165 6.05 39.69 -11.75
C CYS A 165 7.34 40.33 -12.33
N ALA A 166 7.43 40.52 -13.64
CA ALA A 166 8.66 40.94 -14.33
C ALA A 166 9.30 42.24 -13.81
N LYS A 167 8.54 43.16 -13.19
CA LYS A 167 9.08 44.42 -12.65
C LYS A 167 9.76 44.30 -11.27
N ASN A 168 9.40 43.30 -10.45
CA ASN A 168 9.90 43.16 -9.07
C ASN A 168 11.21 42.38 -8.99
N VAL A 169 11.44 41.43 -9.90
CA VAL A 169 12.65 40.59 -9.91
C VAL A 169 13.91 41.43 -10.24
N ASP A 170 13.81 42.38 -11.16
CA ASP A 170 14.94 43.24 -11.55
C ASP A 170 15.29 44.29 -10.48
N LEU A 171 14.32 44.70 -9.65
CA LEU A 171 14.54 45.64 -8.53
C LEU A 171 15.33 44.95 -7.39
N LEU A 172 14.93 43.74 -7.01
CA LEU A 172 15.61 42.95 -5.96
C LEU A 172 17.06 42.60 -6.32
N ARG A 173 17.35 42.39 -7.62
CA ARG A 173 18.71 42.13 -8.10
C ARG A 173 19.64 43.34 -7.98
N LYS A 174 19.12 44.57 -8.14
CA LYS A 174 19.91 45.81 -8.02
C LYS A 174 20.26 46.15 -6.57
N GLU A 175 19.34 45.93 -5.64
CA GLU A 175 19.54 46.26 -4.22
C GLU A 175 20.65 45.42 -3.55
N LYS A 176 20.83 44.16 -3.97
CA LYS A 176 21.96 43.30 -3.54
C LYS A 176 23.32 43.82 -4.03
N SER A 177 23.39 44.45 -5.20
CA SER A 177 24.65 45.01 -5.72
C SER A 177 25.10 46.24 -4.92
N GLU A 178 24.14 47.01 -4.39
CA GLU A 178 24.42 48.23 -3.63
C GLU A 178 24.76 47.92 -2.16
N THR A 179 24.09 46.95 -1.54
CA THR A 179 24.36 46.51 -0.15
C THR A 179 25.68 45.73 0.01
N LEU A 180 26.05 44.89 -0.97
CA LEU A 180 27.38 44.27 -1.03
C LEU A 180 28.49 45.31 -1.26
N ALA A 181 28.25 46.36 -2.04
CA ALA A 181 29.19 47.46 -2.23
C ALA A 181 29.35 48.34 -0.97
N TYR A 182 28.27 48.51 -0.18
CA TYR A 182 28.27 49.32 1.05
C TYR A 182 29.01 48.63 2.21
N THR A 183 28.85 47.31 2.35
CA THR A 183 29.54 46.52 3.38
C THR A 183 31.03 46.34 3.08
N TRP A 184 31.43 46.27 1.81
CA TRP A 184 32.84 46.25 1.40
C TRP A 184 33.55 47.58 1.68
N LYS A 185 32.92 48.73 1.35
CA LYS A 185 33.48 50.08 1.65
C LYS A 185 33.70 50.34 3.14
N ARG A 186 32.80 49.85 4.01
CA ARG A 186 32.94 49.99 5.47
C ARG A 186 34.09 49.14 6.05
N LYS A 187 34.30 47.92 5.54
CA LYS A 187 35.42 47.06 5.97
C LYS A 187 36.79 47.56 5.50
N THR A 188 36.87 48.18 4.33
CA THR A 188 38.15 48.72 3.82
C THR A 188 38.53 50.08 4.43
N LEU A 189 37.56 50.92 4.81
CA LEU A 189 37.81 52.19 5.52
C LEU A 189 38.24 52.00 6.99
N SER A 190 37.89 50.87 7.64
CA SER A 190 38.34 50.55 9.00
C SER A 190 39.75 49.94 9.07
N ALA A 191 40.32 49.50 7.94
CA ALA A 191 41.63 48.85 7.88
C ALA A 191 42.77 49.77 7.39
N GLY A 192 42.47 51.05 7.12
CA GLY A 192 43.42 52.03 6.57
C GLY A 192 43.75 53.20 7.52
N CYS A 193 43.60 53.02 8.83
CA CYS A 193 44.04 54.00 9.83
C CYS A 193 45.06 53.36 10.77
N MET A 194 46.31 53.32 10.31
CA MET A 194 47.54 53.24 11.10
C MET A 194 48.53 54.24 10.49
#